data_AF-A0A2H0S3B4-F1
#
_entry.id   AF-A0A2H0S3B4-F1
#
_cell.length_a   1.000
_cell.length_b   1.000
_cell.length_c   1.000
_cell.angle_alpha   90.00
_cell.angle_beta   90.00
_cell.angle_gamma   90.00
#
_symmetry.space_group_name_H-M   'P 1'
#
loop_
_entity.id
_entity.type
_entity.pdbx_description
1 polymer ?
#
loop_
_entity_poly.entity_id
_entity_poly.type
_entity_poly.pdbx_seq_one_letter_code
_entity_poly.pdbx_strand_id
1 'polypeptide(L)'
;MTDPQNEQTEKSDQSMPTGEEVHDALMAPIEEDLTTGNVMRLHEKYANETPEQTKERAGRYKKALEKYDSAFEQWVQGVDRKVDAYKTAVFARAEMQSGQKDREEIDRLNSQLSQSDAQ
;
A
#
# COMPACT_ATOMS: atom_id res chain seq x y z
N MET A 1 1.12 -5.90 44.67
CA MET A 1 1.44 -6.99 43.73
C MET A 1 0.15 -7.39 43.04
N THR A 2 -0.12 -6.80 41.88
CA THR A 2 -0.84 -7.38 40.72
C THR A 2 -0.75 -6.31 39.63
N ASP A 3 0.09 -6.60 38.64
CA ASP A 3 0.40 -5.78 37.47
C ASP A 3 -0.83 -5.39 36.64
N PRO A 4 -0.87 -4.18 36.06
CA PRO A 4 -1.73 -3.86 34.93
C PRO A 4 -0.98 -4.22 33.63
N GLN A 5 -1.16 -5.45 33.13
CA GLN A 5 -0.82 -5.77 31.74
C GLN A 5 -2.07 -5.50 30.90
N ASN A 6 -2.11 -4.38 30.18
CA ASN A 6 -1.61 -4.29 28.81
C ASN A 6 -2.47 -5.08 27.82
N GLU A 7 -3.69 -4.58 27.58
CA GLU A 7 -4.49 -4.94 26.41
C GLU A 7 -4.52 -3.74 25.45
N GLN A 8 -3.34 -3.36 24.95
CA GLN A 8 -3.27 -2.70 23.65
C GLN A 8 -3.51 -3.76 22.58
N THR A 9 -4.78 -4.09 22.35
CA THR A 9 -5.23 -4.68 21.08
C THR A 9 -5.10 -3.62 19.99
N GLU A 10 -3.88 -3.37 19.51
CA GLU A 10 -3.67 -2.79 18.20
C GLU A 10 -4.00 -3.85 17.16
N LYS A 11 -5.30 -3.99 16.83
CA LYS A 11 -5.69 -4.49 15.52
C LYS A 11 -5.19 -3.45 14.53
N SER A 12 -4.03 -3.70 13.91
CA SER A 12 -3.74 -3.08 12.63
C SER A 12 -4.78 -3.61 11.65
N ASP A 13 -5.83 -2.82 11.43
CA ASP A 13 -6.74 -3.05 10.33
C ASP A 13 -5.90 -2.90 9.07
N GLN A 14 -5.40 -4.01 8.52
CA GLN A 14 -4.67 -4.04 7.25
C GLN A 14 -5.65 -3.85 6.09
N SER A 15 -6.53 -2.85 6.18
CA SER A 15 -7.39 -2.43 5.11
C SER A 15 -6.60 -1.59 4.12
N MET A 16 -6.86 -1.77 2.83
CA MET A 16 -6.38 -0.83 1.82
C MET A 16 -6.88 0.57 2.16
N PRO A 17 -6.02 1.60 2.08
CA PRO A 17 -6.46 2.97 2.32
C PRO A 17 -7.48 3.37 1.25
N THR A 18 -8.46 4.16 1.68
CA THR A 18 -9.45 4.77 0.79
C THR A 18 -8.79 5.84 -0.10
N GLY A 19 -9.49 6.22 -1.18
CA GLY A 19 -9.02 7.28 -2.06
C GLY A 19 -8.85 8.63 -1.33
N GLU A 20 -9.72 8.93 -0.38
CA GLU A 20 -9.64 10.14 0.45
C GLU A 20 -8.40 10.13 1.35
N GLU A 21 -8.10 8.99 1.99
CA GLU A 21 -6.91 8.86 2.84
C GLU A 21 -5.62 8.98 2.05
N VAL A 22 -5.55 8.37 0.85
CA VAL A 22 -4.38 8.52 -0.03
C VAL A 22 -4.23 9.95 -0.49
N HIS A 23 -5.34 10.57 -0.92
CA HIS A 23 -5.34 11.97 -1.36
C HIS A 23 -4.85 12.89 -0.24
N ASP A 24 -5.45 12.82 0.95
CA ASP A 24 -5.13 13.71 2.06
C ASP A 24 -3.70 13.47 2.58
N ALA A 25 -3.23 12.22 2.63
CA ALA A 25 -1.86 11.91 3.04
C ALA A 25 -0.80 12.49 2.08
N LEU A 26 -1.10 12.52 0.78
CA LEU A 26 -0.21 13.08 -0.24
C LEU A 26 -0.34 14.60 -0.36
N MET A 27 -1.57 15.14 -0.26
CA MET A 27 -1.86 16.55 -0.46
C MET A 27 -1.55 17.40 0.78
N ALA A 28 -1.78 16.91 2.00
CA ALA A 28 -1.50 17.67 3.23
C ALA A 28 -0.09 18.29 3.32
N PRO A 29 1.01 17.58 3.00
CA PRO A 29 2.34 18.19 3.00
C PRO A 29 2.61 19.13 1.81
N ILE A 30 1.78 19.10 0.76
CA ILE A 30 1.92 19.92 -0.44
C ILE A 30 1.11 21.23 -0.30
N GLU A 31 -0.16 21.09 0.03
CA GLU A 31 -1.14 22.15 0.17
C GLU A 31 -2.31 21.71 1.06
N GLU A 32 -2.28 22.12 2.32
CA GLU A 32 -3.30 21.73 3.31
C GLU A 32 -4.72 22.17 2.93
N ASP A 33 -4.86 23.28 2.20
CA ASP A 33 -6.17 23.81 1.79
C ASP A 33 -6.93 22.84 0.89
N LEU A 34 -6.19 22.08 0.08
CA LEU A 34 -6.76 21.19 -0.91
C LEU A 34 -7.13 19.82 -0.33
N THR A 35 -6.88 19.56 0.96
CA THR A 35 -7.33 18.34 1.64
C THR A 35 -8.86 18.30 1.77
N THR A 36 -9.41 17.09 1.83
CA THR A 36 -10.88 16.84 1.87
C THR A 36 -11.55 17.59 3.03
N GLY A 37 -10.88 17.64 4.20
CA GLY A 37 -11.39 18.35 5.38
C GLY A 37 -11.41 19.88 5.24
N ASN A 38 -10.49 20.45 4.45
CA ASN A 38 -10.30 21.89 4.36
C ASN A 38 -11.00 22.52 3.15
N VAL A 39 -11.15 21.78 2.05
CA VAL A 39 -11.74 22.30 0.80
C VAL A 39 -13.15 22.87 1.00
N MET A 40 -13.92 22.27 1.91
CA MET A 40 -15.29 22.69 2.23
C MET A 40 -15.36 24.07 2.91
N ARG A 41 -14.29 24.48 3.60
CA ARG A 41 -14.25 25.71 4.40
C ARG A 41 -13.45 26.84 3.75
N LEU A 42 -12.92 26.63 2.54
CA LEU A 42 -12.12 27.65 1.85
C LEU A 42 -12.91 28.92 1.57
N HIS A 43 -14.20 28.81 1.29
CA HIS A 43 -15.07 29.96 1.05
C HIS A 43 -15.18 30.88 2.28
N GLU A 44 -15.17 30.33 3.49
CA GLU A 44 -15.14 31.09 4.75
C GLU A 44 -13.73 31.67 5.00
N LYS A 45 -12.68 30.86 4.79
CA LYS A 45 -11.27 31.25 4.98
C LYS A 45 -10.87 32.43 4.09
N TYR A 46 -11.43 32.50 2.87
CA TYR A 46 -11.07 33.49 1.85
C TYR A 46 -12.21 34.46 1.48
N ALA A 47 -13.23 34.61 2.33
CA ALA A 47 -14.40 35.44 2.04
C ALA A 47 -14.10 36.91 1.69
N ASN A 48 -12.99 37.45 2.19
CA ASN A 48 -12.58 38.84 2.00
C ASN A 48 -11.34 39.00 1.10
N GLU A 49 -10.99 37.99 0.31
CA GLU A 49 -9.81 38.09 -0.56
C GLU A 49 -10.02 39.10 -1.70
N THR A 50 -8.97 39.83 -2.05
CA THR A 50 -8.96 40.66 -3.26
C THR A 50 -8.76 39.80 -4.51
N PRO A 51 -9.09 40.30 -5.71
CA PRO A 51 -8.83 39.57 -6.95
C PRO A 51 -7.37 39.16 -7.15
N GLU A 52 -6.43 39.98 -6.69
CA GLU A 52 -5.00 39.68 -6.73
C GLU A 52 -4.63 38.51 -5.82
N GLN A 53 -5.20 38.47 -4.61
CA GLN A 53 -5.02 37.37 -3.66
C GLN A 53 -5.65 36.07 -4.18
N THR A 54 -6.84 36.14 -4.80
CA THR A 54 -7.46 35.01 -5.50
C THR A 54 -6.52 34.42 -6.54
N LYS A 55 -5.91 35.29 -7.36
CA LYS A 55 -5.01 34.88 -8.43
C LYS A 55 -3.75 34.23 -7.90
N GLU A 56 -3.18 34.78 -6.82
CA GLU A 56 -2.02 34.19 -6.15
C GLU A 56 -2.35 32.79 -5.59
N ARG A 57 -3.48 32.67 -4.90
CA ARG A 57 -3.98 31.39 -4.38
C ARG A 57 -4.22 30.36 -5.48
N ALA A 58 -4.87 30.75 -6.57
CA ALA A 58 -5.07 29.86 -7.72
C ALA A 58 -3.73 29.40 -8.33
N GLY A 59 -2.74 30.30 -8.41
CA GLY A 59 -1.39 29.95 -8.86
C GLY A 59 -0.69 28.95 -7.95
N ARG A 60 -0.86 29.10 -6.63
CA ARG A 60 -0.35 28.16 -5.62
C ARG A 60 -1.02 26.78 -5.77
N TYR A 61 -2.35 26.73 -5.89
CA TYR A 61 -3.09 25.48 -6.06
C TYR A 61 -2.75 24.75 -7.34
N LYS A 62 -2.53 25.47 -8.46
CA LYS A 62 -2.07 24.84 -9.70
C LYS A 62 -0.75 24.10 -9.50
N LYS A 63 0.23 24.73 -8.85
CA LYS A 63 1.53 24.10 -8.56
C LYS A 63 1.39 22.94 -7.56
N ALA A 64 0.45 23.03 -6.63
CA ALA A 64 0.17 21.96 -5.68
C ALA A 64 -0.37 20.72 -6.39
N LEU A 65 -1.32 20.88 -7.33
CA LEU A 65 -1.85 19.78 -8.13
C LEU A 65 -0.76 19.12 -8.98
N GLU A 66 0.12 19.90 -9.62
CA GLU A 66 1.26 19.34 -10.39
C GLU A 66 2.20 18.50 -9.51
N LYS A 67 2.46 18.93 -8.27
CA LYS A 67 3.24 18.16 -7.30
C LYS A 67 2.50 16.92 -6.83
N TYR A 68 1.18 17.02 -6.63
CA TYR A 68 0.35 15.90 -6.23
C TYR A 68 0.36 14.81 -7.28
N ASP A 69 0.21 15.14 -8.57
CA ASP A 69 0.27 14.17 -9.66
C ASP A 69 1.57 13.34 -9.61
N SER A 70 2.70 14.03 -9.39
CA SER A 70 4.00 13.39 -9.24
C SER A 70 4.09 12.50 -7.99
N ALA A 71 3.55 12.95 -6.86
CA ALA A 71 3.54 12.21 -5.61
C ALA A 71 2.63 10.96 -5.69
N PHE A 72 1.48 11.11 -6.34
CA PHE A 72 0.53 10.03 -6.58
C PHE A 72 1.11 8.96 -7.50
N GLU A 73 1.76 9.36 -8.60
CA GLU A 73 2.45 8.42 -9.48
C GLU A 73 3.51 7.60 -8.73
N GLN A 74 4.33 8.25 -7.90
CA GLN A 74 5.33 7.56 -7.08
C GLN A 74 4.69 6.58 -6.09
N TRP A 75 3.57 6.96 -5.48
CA TRP A 75 2.82 6.10 -4.58
C TRP A 75 2.29 4.86 -5.31
N VAL A 76 1.66 5.02 -6.48
CA VAL A 76 1.18 3.91 -7.32
C VAL A 76 2.31 2.97 -7.70
N GLN A 77 3.44 3.50 -8.18
CA GLN A 77 4.63 2.70 -8.50
C GLN A 77 5.16 1.94 -7.28
N GLY A 78 4.99 2.48 -6.07
CA GLY A 78 5.34 1.80 -4.82
C GLY A 78 4.40 0.64 -4.50
N VAL A 79 3.09 0.80 -4.75
CA VAL A 79 2.09 -0.25 -4.61
C VAL A 79 2.35 -1.38 -5.60
N ASP A 80 2.57 -1.05 -6.88
CA ASP A 80 2.85 -2.03 -7.94
C ASP A 80 4.07 -2.89 -7.61
N ARG A 81 5.16 -2.27 -7.15
CA ARG A 81 6.37 -2.99 -6.72
C ARG A 81 6.09 -3.98 -5.58
N LYS A 82 5.23 -3.62 -4.62
CA LYS A 82 4.84 -4.53 -3.52
C LYS A 82 4.00 -5.70 -4.04
N VAL A 83 3.06 -5.42 -4.94
CA VAL A 83 2.24 -6.44 -5.59
C VAL A 83 3.11 -7.44 -6.35
N ASP A 84 4.07 -6.95 -7.12
CA ASP A 84 4.96 -7.81 -7.90
C ASP A 84 5.89 -8.64 -7.01
N ALA A 85 6.46 -8.04 -5.96
CA ALA A 85 7.23 -8.78 -4.97
C ALA A 85 6.41 -9.90 -4.31
N TYR A 86 5.14 -9.63 -4.00
CA TYR A 86 4.24 -10.63 -3.44
C TYR A 86 3.93 -11.75 -4.44
N LYS A 87 3.66 -11.44 -5.71
CA LYS A 87 3.48 -12.45 -6.77
C LYS A 87 4.70 -13.37 -6.87
N THR A 88 5.91 -12.80 -6.92
CA THR A 88 7.15 -13.57 -6.95
C THR A 88 7.27 -14.49 -5.74
N ALA A 89 6.96 -14.01 -4.54
CA ALA A 89 7.00 -14.82 -3.32
C ALA A 89 5.99 -15.98 -3.36
N VAL A 90 4.78 -15.75 -3.89
CA VAL A 90 3.76 -16.79 -4.07
C VAL A 90 4.24 -17.86 -5.04
N PHE A 91 4.80 -17.47 -6.19
CA PHE A 91 5.33 -18.43 -7.17
C PHE A 91 6.48 -19.25 -6.60
N ALA A 92 7.46 -18.60 -5.97
CA ALA A 92 8.59 -19.31 -5.35
C ALA A 92 8.13 -20.32 -4.27
N ARG A 93 7.09 -19.97 -3.50
CA ARG A 93 6.51 -20.89 -2.53
C ARG A 93 5.81 -22.08 -3.20
N ALA A 94 5.05 -21.84 -4.28
CA ALA A 94 4.37 -22.89 -5.03
C ALA A 94 5.38 -23.86 -5.68
N GLU A 95 6.45 -23.33 -6.27
CA GLU A 95 7.54 -24.13 -6.86
C GLU A 95 8.25 -24.98 -5.81
N MET A 96 8.56 -24.40 -4.64
CA MET A 96 9.19 -25.15 -3.54
C MET A 96 8.29 -26.29 -3.04
N GLN A 97 6.98 -26.05 -2.93
CA GLN A 97 6.02 -27.09 -2.54
C GLN A 97 5.87 -28.17 -3.61
N SER A 98 5.90 -27.81 -4.90
CA SER A 98 5.89 -28.79 -5.99
C SER A 98 7.15 -29.65 -5.97
N GLY A 99 8.34 -29.04 -5.89
CA GLY A 99 9.60 -29.77 -5.89
C GLY A 99 9.77 -30.70 -4.69
N GLN A 100 9.18 -30.38 -3.54
CA GLN A 100 9.12 -31.30 -2.39
C GLN A 100 8.26 -32.52 -2.69
N LYS A 101 7.06 -32.34 -3.25
CA LYS A 101 6.18 -33.44 -3.64
C LYS A 101 6.80 -34.32 -4.71
N ASP A 102 7.41 -33.72 -5.73
CA ASP A 102 8.07 -34.45 -6.80
C ASP A 102 9.21 -35.32 -6.26
N ARG A 103 9.99 -34.79 -5.30
CA ARG A 103 11.07 -35.53 -4.64
C ARG A 103 10.54 -36.70 -3.80
N GLU A 104 9.50 -36.48 -3.01
CA GLU A 104 8.83 -37.53 -2.24
C GLU A 104 8.29 -38.65 -3.16
N GLU A 105 7.73 -38.29 -4.30
CA GLU A 105 7.21 -39.24 -5.28
C GLU A 105 8.34 -40.04 -5.96
N ILE A 106 9.43 -39.39 -6.35
CA ILE A 106 10.62 -40.07 -6.89
C ILE A 106 11.21 -41.05 -5.86
N ASP A 107 11.36 -40.62 -4.61
CA ASP A 107 11.90 -41.46 -3.53
C ASP A 107 10.99 -42.68 -3.26
N ARG A 108 9.66 -42.49 -3.35
CA ARG A 108 8.68 -43.57 -3.26
C ARG A 108 8.82 -44.56 -4.42
N LEU A 109 8.91 -44.07 -5.66
CA LEU A 109 9.04 -44.91 -6.85
C LEU A 109 10.36 -45.71 -6.82
N ASN A 110 11.47 -45.08 -6.46
CA ASN A 110 12.78 -45.74 -6.33
C ASN A 110 12.76 -46.85 -5.27
N SER A 111 12.07 -46.62 -4.15
CA SER A 111 11.90 -47.63 -3.11
C SER A 111 11.11 -48.85 -3.59
N GLN A 112 10.09 -48.64 -4.44
CA GLN A 112 9.30 -49.73 -5.03
C GLN A 112 10.11 -50.55 -6.05
N LEU A 113 10.86 -49.87 -6.93
CA LEU A 113 11.77 -50.53 -7.89
C LEU A 113 12.83 -51.39 -7.19
N SER A 114 13.44 -50.84 -6.13
CA SER A 114 14.47 -51.57 -5.37
C SER A 114 13.92 -52.81 -4.66
N GLN A 115 12.62 -52.83 -4.31
CA GLN A 115 11.96 -53.99 -3.72
C GLN A 115 11.58 -55.05 -4.76
N SER A 116 11.25 -54.65 -6.00
CA SER A 116 10.92 -55.60 -7.07
C SER A 116 12.13 -56.35 -7.62
N ASP A 117 13.34 -55.75 -7.58
CA ASP A 117 14.57 -56.37 -8.08
C ASP A 117 15.21 -57.38 -7.09
N ALA A 118 14.66 -57.51 -5.88
CA ALA A 118 15.15 -58.41 -4.82
C ALA A 118 14.36 -59.72 -4.69
N GLN A 119 13.38 -59.97 -5.57
CA GLN A 119 12.61 -61.23 -5.68
C GLN A 119 13.00 -62.02 -6.93
#